data_AF-A0A9W9NGN9-F1
#
_entry.id   AF-A0A9W9NGN9-F1
#
_cell.length_a   1.000
_cell.length_b   1.000
_cell.length_c   1.000
_cell.angle_alpha   90.00
_cell.angle_beta   90.00
_cell.angle_gamma   90.00
#
_symmetry.space_group_name_H-M   'P 1'
#
loop_
_entity.id
_entity.type
_entity.pdbx_description
1 polymer ?
#
loop_
_entity_poly.entity_id
_entity_poly.type
_entity_poly.pdbx_seq_one_letter_code
_entity_poly.pdbx_strand_id
1 'polypeptide(L)'
;MGTNGPLFVAQETICYYPISTIYDACPRYLFYALLIASCVSRWTGWLADVFLGTAATYAGTAAIEAFILVANPAKIAAPAPVTIPYVPRNTTLLQDFPQLITETDYVLIQPAASELDIDAIMAIVVTGYLVFVPLQAWSRVLTKERARNVLFYLWNILMLAGSICALVYSANAANIPTHDGWQSSWRPSDWNSSVWMTFSNATNWAELGDICYNPCFNTSQILRKPTSLESATASESSELSHPNKLWSRLIYSRQYIYSLIVLCVVLNLVLLTFKWLPFRSHVPSAQIVPIWKERKAIWHGIKSEIRGAWPRNPQSPGKEESNPSSAEHSFWGRIRPFFSVRVIKALLRVVFDIAILICVIFSIIASPFTTIAFVVWAEWWIYNDGPSQESPQQVGQWSYLVAIALLVISAAVLTLKYRIASTTELNNEIARLEADLDRLRKRRDERMQSDRGL
;
A
#
# COMPACT_ATOMS: atom_id res chain seq x y z
N MET A 1 5.01 44.37 37.61
CA MET A 1 5.81 43.79 36.51
C MET A 1 7.27 43.88 36.90
N GLY A 2 7.88 42.77 37.33
CA GLY A 2 9.29 42.73 37.71
C GLY A 2 10.15 42.59 36.46
N THR A 3 11.06 43.54 36.24
CA THR A 3 12.03 43.53 35.14
C THR A 3 13.07 42.43 35.37
N ASN A 4 13.17 41.46 34.44
CA ASN A 4 14.38 40.66 34.16
C ASN A 4 14.19 39.60 33.04
N GLY A 5 12.96 39.30 32.61
CA GLY A 5 12.68 38.43 31.46
C GLY A 5 12.24 39.22 30.20
N PRO A 6 12.33 38.61 28.99
CA PRO A 6 11.72 39.18 27.78
C PRO A 6 10.19 39.24 27.89
N LEU A 7 9.55 40.10 27.10
CA LEU A 7 8.08 40.26 27.10
C LEU A 7 7.35 38.95 26.77
N PHE A 8 7.90 38.19 25.82
CA PHE A 8 7.47 36.85 25.44
C PHE A 8 8.68 36.08 24.90
N VAL A 9 8.52 34.77 24.77
CA VAL A 9 9.49 33.87 24.12
C VAL A 9 8.87 33.22 22.90
N ALA A 10 9.70 32.84 21.92
CA ALA A 10 9.27 32.11 20.74
C ALA A 10 9.85 30.69 20.78
N GLN A 11 9.01 29.68 20.56
CA GLN A 11 9.37 28.27 20.57
C GLN A 11 8.87 27.58 19.31
N GLU A 12 9.64 26.62 18.79
CA GLU A 12 9.19 25.78 17.68
C GLU A 12 8.10 24.79 18.14
N THR A 13 6.97 24.80 17.43
CA THR A 13 5.76 24.03 17.74
C THR A 13 5.20 23.44 16.45
N ILE A 14 4.74 22.20 16.51
CA ILE A 14 4.12 21.48 15.41
C ILE A 14 2.62 21.42 15.70
N CYS A 15 1.83 21.90 14.75
CA CYS A 15 0.38 21.78 14.82
C CYS A 15 -0.10 20.66 13.89
N TYR A 16 -0.97 19.80 14.40
CA TYR A 16 -1.42 18.62 13.68
C TYR A 16 -2.88 18.29 14.01
N TYR A 17 -3.56 17.63 13.07
CA TYR A 17 -4.80 16.92 13.36
C TYR A 17 -4.44 15.51 13.87
N PRO A 18 -4.94 15.09 15.04
CA PRO A 18 -4.63 13.78 15.62
C PRO A 18 -5.25 12.66 14.78
N ILE A 19 -4.63 11.47 14.82
CA ILE A 19 -5.11 10.30 14.09
C ILE A 19 -6.57 10.02 14.45
N SER A 20 -7.41 9.93 13.42
CA SER A 20 -8.84 9.66 13.53
C SER A 20 -9.08 8.28 14.13
N THR A 21 -10.11 8.18 14.95
CA THR A 21 -10.53 6.93 15.63
C THR A 21 -10.74 5.72 14.72
N ILE A 22 -10.98 5.92 13.42
CA ILE A 22 -11.09 4.83 12.44
C ILE A 22 -9.73 4.31 11.95
N TYR A 23 -8.67 5.10 12.01
CA TYR A 23 -7.30 4.72 11.65
C TYR A 23 -6.39 4.53 12.87
N ASP A 24 -6.97 4.54 14.06
CA ASP A 24 -6.30 4.19 15.31
C ASP A 24 -5.77 2.73 15.30
N ALA A 25 -4.85 2.44 16.22
CA ALA A 25 -4.15 1.17 16.37
C ALA A 25 -5.09 -0.04 16.43
N CYS A 26 -6.24 0.05 17.11
CA CYS A 26 -7.19 -1.07 17.20
C CYS A 26 -7.77 -1.48 15.83
N PRO A 27 -8.40 -0.57 15.04
CA PRO A 27 -8.75 -0.82 13.65
C PRO A 27 -7.60 -1.33 12.76
N ARG A 28 -6.40 -0.74 12.86
CA ARG A 28 -5.24 -1.17 12.05
C ARG A 28 -4.78 -2.59 12.38
N TYR A 29 -4.67 -2.93 13.67
CA TYR A 29 -4.32 -4.29 14.10
C TYR A 29 -5.40 -5.30 13.74
N LEU A 30 -6.69 -4.92 13.81
CA LEU A 30 -7.78 -5.76 13.31
C LEU A 30 -7.65 -5.99 11.79
N PHE A 31 -7.32 -4.97 11.01
CA PHE A 31 -7.05 -5.09 9.57
C PHE A 31 -5.89 -6.05 9.26
N TYR A 32 -4.74 -5.92 9.94
CA TYR A 32 -3.62 -6.85 9.77
C TYR A 32 -3.98 -8.29 10.19
N ALA A 33 -4.70 -8.44 11.31
CA ALA A 33 -5.20 -9.73 11.76
C ALA A 33 -6.16 -10.37 10.75
N LEU A 34 -7.06 -9.59 10.14
CA LEU A 34 -7.96 -10.05 9.09
C LEU A 34 -7.19 -10.49 7.83
N LEU A 35 -6.16 -9.76 7.39
CA LEU A 35 -5.33 -10.18 6.25
C LEU A 35 -4.59 -11.50 6.52
N ILE A 36 -4.04 -11.67 7.73
CA ILE A 36 -3.44 -12.94 8.17
C ILE A 36 -4.50 -14.05 8.22
N ALA A 37 -5.68 -13.76 8.77
CA ALA A 37 -6.78 -14.70 8.85
C ALA A 37 -7.27 -15.14 7.47
N SER A 38 -7.35 -14.23 6.47
CA SER A 38 -7.64 -14.58 5.07
C SER A 38 -6.60 -15.52 4.47
N CYS A 39 -5.31 -15.33 4.79
CA CYS A 39 -4.23 -16.20 4.34
C CYS A 39 -4.32 -17.61 4.96
N VAL A 40 -4.61 -17.70 6.26
CA VAL A 40 -4.70 -18.98 7.00
C VAL A 40 -5.99 -19.73 6.68
N SER A 41 -7.14 -19.04 6.65
CA SER A 41 -8.47 -19.62 6.40
C SER A 41 -8.76 -19.98 4.93
N ARG A 42 -7.75 -19.93 4.05
CA ARG A 42 -7.83 -20.23 2.61
C ARG A 42 -8.43 -21.59 2.21
N TRP A 43 -8.63 -22.49 3.18
CA TRP A 43 -9.28 -23.78 2.98
C TRP A 43 -10.80 -23.75 3.24
N THR A 44 -11.25 -22.85 4.12
CA THR A 44 -12.66 -22.60 4.45
C THR A 44 -13.16 -21.41 3.64
N GLY A 45 -13.43 -21.63 2.34
CA GLY A 45 -13.62 -20.56 1.35
C GLY A 45 -14.55 -19.41 1.78
N TRP A 46 -15.71 -19.71 2.38
CA TRP A 46 -16.67 -18.70 2.85
C TRP A 46 -16.12 -17.75 3.92
N LEU A 47 -15.19 -18.21 4.75
CA LEU A 47 -14.63 -17.45 5.88
C LEU A 47 -13.49 -16.54 5.39
N ALA A 48 -12.70 -17.04 4.45
CA ALA A 48 -11.69 -16.24 3.76
C ALA A 48 -12.34 -15.09 2.96
N ASP A 49 -13.50 -15.34 2.34
CA ASP A 49 -14.29 -14.31 1.65
C ASP A 49 -14.76 -13.20 2.59
N VAL A 50 -15.27 -13.55 3.78
CA VAL A 50 -15.71 -12.57 4.80
C VAL A 50 -14.53 -11.74 5.30
N PHE A 51 -13.44 -12.37 5.75
CA PHE A 51 -12.28 -11.65 6.28
C PHE A 51 -11.62 -10.75 5.22
N LEU A 52 -11.49 -11.24 3.98
CA LEU A 52 -10.92 -10.46 2.88
C LEU A 52 -11.86 -9.33 2.47
N GLY A 53 -13.18 -9.55 2.49
CA GLY A 53 -14.18 -8.52 2.23
C GLY A 53 -14.09 -7.37 3.23
N THR A 54 -14.08 -7.67 4.54
CA THR A 54 -13.95 -6.66 5.59
C THR A 54 -12.62 -5.89 5.51
N ALA A 55 -11.50 -6.60 5.30
CA ALA A 55 -10.20 -5.96 5.11
C ALA A 55 -10.16 -5.09 3.86
N ALA A 56 -10.74 -5.54 2.74
CA ALA A 56 -10.81 -4.80 1.49
C ALA A 56 -11.71 -3.56 1.59
N THR A 57 -12.81 -3.60 2.34
CA THR A 57 -13.64 -2.41 2.58
C THR A 57 -12.92 -1.37 3.43
N TYR A 58 -12.21 -1.78 4.48
CA TYR A 58 -11.45 -0.88 5.36
C TYR A 58 -10.25 -0.23 4.64
N ALA A 59 -9.50 -1.01 3.87
CA ALA A 59 -8.44 -0.45 3.03
C ALA A 59 -9.02 0.41 1.89
N GLY A 60 -10.19 0.05 1.37
CA GLY A 60 -10.92 0.82 0.39
C GLY A 60 -11.35 2.19 0.90
N THR A 61 -11.85 2.31 2.14
CA THR A 61 -12.17 3.61 2.76
C THR A 61 -10.92 4.48 2.89
N ALA A 62 -9.80 3.92 3.38
CA ALA A 62 -8.52 4.63 3.47
C ALA A 62 -8.01 5.13 2.10
N ALA A 63 -8.15 4.31 1.04
CA ALA A 63 -7.76 4.70 -0.32
C ALA A 63 -8.62 5.85 -0.88
N ILE A 64 -9.93 5.86 -0.61
CA ILE A 64 -10.82 6.96 -0.99
C ILE A 64 -10.48 8.24 -0.22
N GLU A 65 -10.07 8.13 1.04
CA GLU A 65 -9.65 9.29 1.83
C GLU A 65 -8.34 9.91 1.34
N ALA A 66 -7.35 9.07 0.95
CA ALA A 66 -6.16 9.54 0.26
C ALA A 66 -6.51 10.34 -1.01
N PHE A 67 -7.60 9.99 -1.73
CA PHE A 67 -8.07 10.77 -2.88
C PHE A 67 -8.61 12.14 -2.47
N ILE A 68 -9.36 12.24 -1.37
CA ILE A 68 -9.89 13.51 -0.86
C ILE A 68 -8.75 14.43 -0.43
N LEU A 69 -7.80 13.92 0.36
CA LEU A 69 -6.65 14.69 0.84
C LEU A 69 -5.80 15.24 -0.32
N VAL A 70 -5.54 14.43 -1.36
CA VAL A 70 -4.84 14.91 -2.58
C VAL A 70 -5.67 15.89 -3.40
N ALA A 71 -6.98 15.68 -3.51
CA ALA A 71 -7.86 16.53 -4.33
C ALA A 71 -8.08 17.93 -3.72
N ASN A 72 -7.97 18.06 -2.40
CA ASN A 72 -8.12 19.33 -1.68
C ASN A 72 -7.00 19.50 -0.63
N PRO A 73 -5.77 19.82 -1.06
CA PRO A 73 -4.64 20.01 -0.15
C PRO A 73 -4.89 21.20 0.80
N ALA A 74 -4.36 21.10 2.01
CA ALA A 74 -4.46 22.17 3.00
C ALA A 74 -3.84 23.47 2.46
N LYS A 75 -4.53 24.59 2.67
CA LYS A 75 -4.18 25.89 2.07
C LYS A 75 -3.17 26.64 2.93
N ILE A 76 -1.88 26.36 2.72
CA ILE A 76 -0.78 26.94 3.50
C ILE A 76 -0.60 28.43 3.14
N ALA A 77 -0.47 29.29 4.16
CA ALA A 77 -0.25 30.73 3.96
C ALA A 77 1.23 31.04 3.64
N ALA A 78 1.49 32.23 3.09
CA ALA A 78 2.85 32.69 2.86
C ALA A 78 3.57 32.97 4.21
N PRO A 79 4.87 32.64 4.34
CA PRO A 79 5.66 32.98 5.52
C PRO A 79 5.75 34.49 5.70
N ALA A 80 5.57 34.98 6.93
CA ALA A 80 5.62 36.40 7.25
C ALA A 80 6.58 36.67 8.42
N PRO A 81 7.38 37.74 8.38
CA PRO A 81 8.31 38.07 9.46
C PRO A 81 7.56 38.63 10.69
N VAL A 82 7.95 38.15 11.87
CA VAL A 82 7.59 38.70 13.17
C VAL A 82 8.87 39.01 13.93
N THR A 83 8.97 40.22 14.46
CA THR A 83 10.08 40.59 15.34
C THR A 83 9.85 39.99 16.73
N ILE A 84 10.86 39.36 17.31
CA ILE A 84 10.81 38.71 18.63
C ILE A 84 11.80 39.37 19.60
N PRO A 85 11.58 39.32 20.92
CA PRO A 85 12.58 39.74 21.89
C PRO A 85 13.87 38.92 21.72
N TYR A 86 15.01 39.60 21.59
CA TYR A 86 16.30 38.92 21.47
C TYR A 86 16.63 38.16 22.76
N VAL A 87 16.84 36.85 22.64
CA VAL A 87 17.29 35.99 23.76
C VAL A 87 18.68 35.43 23.46
N PRO A 88 19.69 35.69 24.31
CA PRO A 88 21.01 35.10 24.16
C PRO A 88 20.98 33.61 24.52
N ARG A 89 21.78 32.79 23.81
CA ARG A 89 21.88 31.33 24.03
C ARG A 89 22.25 30.95 25.47
N ASN A 90 23.00 31.81 26.17
CA ASN A 90 23.35 31.62 27.59
C ASN A 90 22.23 32.15 28.52
N THR A 91 21.03 31.56 28.41
CA THR A 91 19.85 31.91 29.20
C THR A 91 19.39 30.73 30.06
N THR A 92 18.85 31.00 31.25
CA THR A 92 18.21 29.97 32.08
C THR A 92 16.88 29.49 31.48
N LEU A 93 16.27 30.27 30.57
CA LEU A 93 15.00 29.95 29.92
C LEU A 93 15.01 28.65 29.11
N LEU A 94 16.20 28.12 28.72
CA LEU A 94 16.29 26.80 28.06
C LEU A 94 15.84 25.64 28.98
N GLN A 95 15.84 25.82 30.30
CA GLN A 95 15.36 24.80 31.24
C GLN A 95 13.84 24.66 31.22
N ASP A 96 13.14 25.77 31.00
CA ASP A 96 11.67 25.83 30.94
C ASP A 96 11.15 25.65 29.50
N PHE A 97 11.92 26.09 28.50
CA PHE A 97 11.56 26.09 27.07
C PHE A 97 12.65 25.38 26.23
N PRO A 98 12.55 24.07 25.98
CA PRO A 98 13.63 23.29 25.36
C PRO A 98 13.86 23.59 23.86
N GLN A 99 12.86 24.11 23.14
CA GLN A 99 13.01 24.54 21.74
C GLN A 99 12.90 26.06 21.59
N LEU A 100 13.50 26.79 22.54
CA LEU A 100 13.56 28.24 22.54
C LEU A 100 14.39 28.78 21.37
N ILE A 101 13.80 29.66 20.57
CA ILE A 101 14.51 30.40 19.52
C ILE A 101 15.45 31.41 20.19
N THR A 102 16.74 31.34 19.86
CA THR A 102 17.80 32.18 20.43
C THR A 102 18.67 32.80 19.34
N GLU A 103 19.41 33.84 19.70
CA GLU A 103 20.36 34.57 18.83
C GLU A 103 19.75 35.30 17.62
N THR A 104 18.41 35.35 17.49
CA THR A 104 17.70 36.14 16.47
C THR A 104 16.72 37.13 17.10
N ASP A 105 16.39 38.18 16.34
CA ASP A 105 15.40 39.23 16.64
C ASP A 105 14.17 39.16 15.72
N TYR A 106 14.13 38.21 14.78
CA TYR A 106 12.97 37.92 13.95
C TYR A 106 12.81 36.41 13.67
N VAL A 107 11.57 36.02 13.36
CA VAL A 107 11.18 34.67 12.93
C VAL A 107 10.21 34.78 11.76
N LEU A 108 10.33 33.88 10.78
CA LEU A 108 9.34 33.72 9.71
C LEU A 108 8.24 32.76 10.20
N ILE A 109 7.06 33.29 10.49
CA ILE A 109 5.90 32.49 10.88
C ILE A 109 5.20 32.00 9.61
N GLN A 110 5.07 30.68 9.48
CA GLN A 110 4.25 30.04 8.45
C GLN A 110 3.22 29.11 9.10
N PRO A 111 1.93 29.43 9.08
CA PRO A 111 0.90 28.52 9.55
C PRO A 111 0.80 27.30 8.65
N ALA A 112 0.99 26.15 9.26
CA ALA A 112 0.68 24.85 8.69
C ALA A 112 -0.01 23.99 9.76
N ALA A 113 -0.83 23.06 9.29
CA ALA A 113 -1.32 21.94 10.07
C ALA A 113 -0.88 20.67 9.33
N SER A 114 -0.29 19.72 10.06
CA SER A 114 -0.05 18.38 9.55
C SER A 114 -1.29 17.50 9.73
N GLU A 115 -1.40 16.45 8.93
CA GLU A 115 -2.52 15.50 8.98
C GLU A 115 -1.97 14.10 9.27
N LEU A 116 -2.04 13.67 10.54
CA LEU A 116 -1.46 12.39 10.96
C LEU A 116 -2.23 11.17 10.41
N ASP A 117 -3.45 11.37 9.90
CA ASP A 117 -4.15 10.29 9.19
C ASP A 117 -3.40 9.84 7.93
N ILE A 118 -2.53 10.67 7.33
CA ILE A 118 -1.80 10.27 6.12
C ILE A 118 -0.89 9.06 6.34
N ASP A 119 -0.23 8.98 7.49
CA ASP A 119 0.73 7.92 7.79
C ASP A 119 0.02 6.60 8.12
N ALA A 120 -1.11 6.70 8.84
CA ALA A 120 -2.00 5.56 9.07
C ALA A 120 -2.66 5.06 7.77
N ILE A 121 -3.16 5.96 6.92
CA ILE A 121 -3.71 5.63 5.59
C ILE A 121 -2.63 4.99 4.71
N MET A 122 -1.43 5.55 4.66
CA MET A 122 -0.28 5.01 3.92
C MET A 122 0.05 3.58 4.37
N ALA A 123 0.10 3.34 5.69
CA ALA A 123 0.30 2.00 6.24
C ALA A 123 -0.77 1.00 5.79
N ILE A 124 -2.04 1.43 5.70
CA ILE A 124 -3.16 0.59 5.27
C ILE A 124 -3.10 0.30 3.76
N VAL A 125 -3.04 1.33 2.91
CA VAL A 125 -3.16 1.18 1.45
C VAL A 125 -1.95 0.49 0.83
N VAL A 126 -0.74 0.78 1.32
CA VAL A 126 0.49 0.13 0.85
C VAL A 126 0.52 -1.33 1.30
N THR A 127 0.11 -1.65 2.55
CA THR A 127 -0.02 -3.04 3.00
C THR A 127 -1.06 -3.80 2.17
N GLY A 128 -2.22 -3.21 1.90
CA GLY A 128 -3.24 -3.77 1.01
C GLY A 128 -2.69 -4.07 -0.38
N TYR A 129 -1.91 -3.14 -0.96
CA TYR A 129 -1.27 -3.34 -2.26
C TYR A 129 -0.22 -4.45 -2.25
N LEU A 130 0.66 -4.49 -1.24
CA LEU A 130 1.72 -5.50 -1.13
C LEU A 130 1.17 -6.91 -0.88
N VAL A 131 0.09 -7.04 -0.10
CA VAL A 131 -0.56 -8.33 0.21
C VAL A 131 -1.29 -8.93 -1.00
N PHE A 132 -1.56 -8.17 -2.05
CA PHE A 132 -2.16 -8.69 -3.28
C PHE A 132 -1.33 -9.81 -3.93
N VAL A 133 -0.01 -9.65 -4.04
CA VAL A 133 0.89 -10.63 -4.68
C VAL A 133 0.89 -12.00 -3.97
N PRO A 134 1.10 -12.11 -2.65
CA PRO A 134 1.03 -13.39 -1.95
C PRO A 134 -0.39 -13.96 -1.94
N LEU A 135 -1.44 -13.14 -1.85
CA LEU A 135 -2.83 -13.62 -1.97
C LEU A 135 -3.13 -14.20 -3.37
N GLN A 136 -2.67 -13.54 -4.45
CA GLN A 136 -2.82 -14.02 -5.83
C GLN A 136 -2.08 -15.35 -6.03
N ALA A 137 -0.88 -15.49 -5.46
CA ALA A 137 -0.12 -16.73 -5.52
C ALA A 137 -0.79 -17.85 -4.70
N TRP A 138 -1.14 -17.58 -3.44
CA TRP A 138 -1.55 -18.59 -2.46
C TRP A 138 -3.02 -19.02 -2.58
N SER A 139 -3.92 -18.17 -3.08
CA SER A 139 -5.36 -18.44 -3.08
C SER A 139 -5.86 -19.17 -4.32
N ARG A 140 -6.20 -20.45 -4.14
CA ARG A 140 -6.86 -21.28 -5.17
C ARG A 140 -8.36 -20.95 -5.36
N VAL A 141 -8.95 -20.18 -4.46
CA VAL A 141 -10.39 -19.84 -4.45
C VAL A 141 -10.64 -18.59 -5.29
N LEU A 142 -9.80 -17.56 -5.14
CA LEU A 142 -9.93 -16.28 -5.86
C LEU A 142 -9.69 -16.40 -7.37
N THR A 143 -8.90 -17.39 -7.82
CA THR A 143 -8.59 -17.59 -9.24
C THR A 143 -9.63 -18.39 -10.02
N LYS A 144 -10.60 -19.01 -9.35
CA LYS A 144 -11.51 -19.98 -9.99
C LYS A 144 -12.74 -19.37 -10.64
N GLU A 145 -13.33 -18.33 -10.03
CA GLU A 145 -14.48 -17.62 -10.60
C GLU A 145 -14.02 -16.30 -11.21
N ARG A 146 -14.47 -16.00 -12.43
CA ARG A 146 -14.03 -14.81 -13.16
C ARG A 146 -14.47 -13.51 -12.49
N ALA A 147 -15.67 -13.49 -11.90
CA ALA A 147 -16.20 -12.34 -11.17
C ALA A 147 -15.37 -12.01 -9.92
N ARG A 148 -14.97 -13.02 -9.13
CA ARG A 148 -14.06 -12.86 -7.97
C ARG A 148 -12.70 -12.33 -8.39
N ASN A 149 -12.15 -12.86 -9.48
CA ASN A 149 -10.89 -12.38 -10.04
C ASN A 149 -11.00 -10.92 -10.53
N VAL A 150 -12.13 -10.48 -11.08
CA VAL A 150 -12.37 -9.06 -11.43
C VAL A 150 -12.40 -8.18 -10.18
N LEU A 151 -13.15 -8.56 -9.13
CA LEU A 151 -13.17 -7.85 -7.85
C LEU A 151 -11.77 -7.69 -7.25
N PHE A 152 -10.97 -8.76 -7.28
CA PHE A 152 -9.63 -8.76 -6.74
C PHE A 152 -8.69 -7.80 -7.49
N TYR A 153 -8.80 -7.72 -8.83
CA TYR A 153 -8.07 -6.72 -9.62
C TYR A 153 -8.58 -5.28 -9.43
N LEU A 154 -9.90 -5.07 -9.26
CA LEU A 154 -10.45 -3.75 -8.93
C LEU A 154 -9.93 -3.25 -7.59
N TRP A 155 -9.86 -4.13 -6.58
CA TRP A 155 -9.24 -3.83 -5.29
C TRP A 155 -7.75 -3.50 -5.43
N ASN A 156 -6.99 -4.26 -6.22
CA ASN A 156 -5.56 -3.94 -6.49
C ASN A 156 -5.36 -2.55 -7.10
N ILE A 157 -6.17 -2.19 -8.11
CA ILE A 157 -6.12 -0.88 -8.75
C ILE A 157 -6.47 0.22 -7.74
N LEU A 158 -7.48 0.01 -6.90
CA LEU A 158 -7.85 0.94 -5.82
C LEU A 158 -6.72 1.12 -4.80
N MET A 159 -6.05 0.03 -4.38
CA MET A 159 -4.92 0.10 -3.44
C MET A 159 -3.69 0.77 -4.07
N LEU A 160 -3.40 0.53 -5.34
CA LEU A 160 -2.32 1.19 -6.06
C LEU A 160 -2.57 2.69 -6.18
N ALA A 161 -3.78 3.07 -6.60
CA ALA A 161 -4.18 4.47 -6.70
C ALA A 161 -4.11 5.16 -5.33
N GLY A 162 -4.67 4.54 -4.28
CA GLY A 162 -4.60 5.05 -2.90
C GLY A 162 -3.16 5.23 -2.41
N SER A 163 -2.28 4.27 -2.71
CA SER A 163 -0.84 4.35 -2.38
C SER A 163 -0.15 5.51 -3.11
N ILE A 164 -0.43 5.70 -4.40
CA ILE A 164 0.12 6.83 -5.18
C ILE A 164 -0.38 8.15 -4.58
N CYS A 165 -1.67 8.26 -4.24
CA CYS A 165 -2.22 9.47 -3.66
C CYS A 165 -1.61 9.77 -2.27
N ALA A 166 -1.50 8.80 -1.38
CA ALA A 166 -0.86 8.99 -0.07
C ALA A 166 0.60 9.45 -0.20
N LEU A 167 1.35 8.90 -1.16
CA LEU A 167 2.73 9.29 -1.46
C LEU A 167 2.85 10.66 -2.14
N VAL A 168 1.87 11.08 -2.95
CA VAL A 168 1.83 12.41 -3.55
C VAL A 168 1.48 13.46 -2.50
N TYR A 169 0.53 13.21 -1.60
CA TYR A 169 0.18 14.14 -0.52
C TYR A 169 1.36 14.37 0.43
N SER A 170 1.97 13.29 0.94
CA SER A 170 3.16 13.37 1.81
C SER A 170 4.40 13.97 1.12
N ALA A 171 4.47 13.96 -0.21
CA ALA A 171 5.48 14.70 -0.97
C ALA A 171 5.14 16.19 -1.15
N ASN A 172 3.89 16.51 -1.45
CA ASN A 172 3.42 17.87 -1.76
C ASN A 172 3.27 18.74 -0.50
N ALA A 173 3.07 18.16 0.68
CA ALA A 173 3.11 18.89 1.96
C ALA A 173 4.40 19.72 2.17
N ALA A 174 5.48 19.40 1.44
CA ALA A 174 6.75 20.13 1.48
C ALA A 174 6.88 21.29 0.45
N ASN A 175 5.99 21.41 -0.56
CA ASN A 175 6.14 22.39 -1.64
C ASN A 175 4.77 22.81 -2.23
N ILE A 176 4.34 24.06 -2.04
CA ILE A 176 3.46 24.93 -2.89
C ILE A 176 2.72 25.99 -2.01
N PRO A 177 2.56 27.25 -2.44
CA PRO A 177 1.81 28.28 -1.71
C PRO A 177 0.35 28.45 -2.20
N THR A 178 -0.62 28.68 -1.28
CA THR A 178 -1.63 29.80 -1.28
C THR A 178 -2.86 29.59 -0.36
N HIS A 179 -3.08 30.58 0.54
CA HIS A 179 -4.34 31.11 1.11
C HIS A 179 -5.53 30.18 1.45
N ASP A 180 -5.70 29.81 2.73
CA ASP A 180 -6.47 30.59 3.75
C ASP A 180 -6.76 29.71 4.97
N GLY A 181 -6.51 30.22 6.18
CA GLY A 181 -6.75 29.46 7.41
C GLY A 181 -6.48 30.26 8.68
N TRP A 182 -7.30 31.28 8.96
CA TRP A 182 -7.21 32.12 10.17
C TRP A 182 -8.55 32.71 10.60
N GLN A 183 -8.69 32.96 11.90
CA GLN A 183 -9.75 33.81 12.44
C GLN A 183 -9.35 35.29 12.31
N SER A 184 -10.16 36.10 11.61
CA SER A 184 -9.89 37.52 11.35
C SER A 184 -9.85 38.40 12.63
N SER A 185 -10.45 37.94 13.72
CA SER A 185 -10.41 38.58 15.04
C SER A 185 -9.02 38.63 15.67
N TRP A 186 -8.23 37.56 15.51
CA TRP A 186 -6.88 37.42 16.10
C TRP A 186 -5.76 37.92 15.18
N ARG A 187 -6.11 38.31 13.95
CA ARG A 187 -5.22 38.95 12.98
C ARG A 187 -5.90 40.19 12.37
N PRO A 188 -6.01 41.30 13.12
CA PRO A 188 -6.59 42.54 12.61
C PRO A 188 -5.73 43.23 11.53
N SER A 189 -4.46 42.83 11.37
CA SER A 189 -3.56 43.33 10.32
C SER A 189 -2.44 42.32 9.98
N ASP A 190 -1.20 42.61 10.36
CA ASP A 190 -0.03 41.79 10.06
C ASP A 190 0.32 40.85 11.22
N TRP A 191 1.13 39.82 10.93
CA TRP A 191 1.63 38.91 11.96
C TRP A 191 2.37 39.64 13.07
N ASN A 192 3.21 40.62 12.70
CA ASN A 192 4.00 41.36 13.67
C ASN A 192 3.11 42.19 14.62
N SER A 193 2.20 43.01 14.06
CA SER A 193 1.29 43.83 14.88
C SER A 193 0.35 42.97 15.72
N SER A 194 -0.12 41.83 15.21
CA SER A 194 -1.04 40.94 15.93
C SER A 194 -0.37 40.26 17.13
N VAL A 195 0.85 39.72 16.95
CA VAL A 195 1.64 39.14 18.05
C VAL A 195 1.96 40.20 19.09
N TRP A 196 2.54 41.34 18.71
CA TRP A 196 2.90 42.39 19.66
C TRP A 196 1.68 42.97 20.38
N MET A 197 0.52 43.10 19.73
CA MET A 197 -0.71 43.55 20.39
C MET A 197 -1.21 42.55 21.45
N THR A 198 -1.15 41.24 21.18
CA THR A 198 -1.53 40.20 22.15
C THR A 198 -0.69 40.25 23.42
N PHE A 199 0.65 40.32 23.28
CA PHE A 199 1.56 40.28 24.43
C PHE A 199 1.78 41.64 25.12
N SER A 200 1.52 42.77 24.45
CA SER A 200 1.65 44.11 25.05
C SER A 200 0.36 44.63 25.71
N ASN A 201 -0.82 44.16 25.28
CA ASN A 201 -2.08 44.56 25.89
C ASN A 201 -2.51 43.59 27.00
N ALA A 202 -2.57 44.10 28.23
CA ALA A 202 -2.94 43.32 29.41
C ALA A 202 -4.33 42.65 29.32
N THR A 203 -5.30 43.19 28.55
CA THR A 203 -6.61 42.54 28.37
C THR A 203 -6.50 41.30 27.50
N ASN A 204 -5.84 41.42 26.34
CA ASN A 204 -5.67 40.32 25.39
C ASN A 204 -4.76 39.22 25.96
N TRP A 205 -3.76 39.62 26.74
CA TRP A 205 -2.92 38.71 27.51
C TRP A 205 -3.73 37.91 28.54
N ALA A 206 -4.66 38.56 29.25
CA ALA A 206 -5.55 37.89 30.21
C ALA A 206 -6.58 36.97 29.53
N GLU A 207 -7.03 37.29 28.31
CA GLU A 207 -7.90 36.42 27.50
C GLU A 207 -7.17 35.18 26.95
N LEU A 208 -5.85 35.25 26.76
CA LEU A 208 -5.02 34.12 26.33
C LEU A 208 -4.86 33.05 27.43
N GLY A 209 -4.94 33.45 28.70
CA GLY A 209 -4.83 32.56 29.86
C GLY A 209 -3.48 31.85 29.94
N ASP A 210 -3.51 30.55 30.27
CA ASP A 210 -2.32 29.69 30.33
C ASP A 210 -1.89 29.13 28.95
N ILE A 211 -2.50 29.60 27.85
CA ILE A 211 -2.34 29.02 26.50
C ILE A 211 -1.29 29.81 25.71
N CYS A 212 -0.38 29.13 25.01
CA CYS A 212 0.55 29.78 24.10
C CYS A 212 -0.17 30.36 22.87
N TYR A 213 0.28 31.51 22.36
CA TYR A 213 -0.23 32.06 21.10
C TYR A 213 0.28 31.22 19.92
N ASN A 214 -0.46 30.16 19.58
CA ASN A 214 -0.08 29.18 18.57
C ASN A 214 -0.54 29.62 17.17
N PRO A 215 0.39 29.89 16.23
CA PRO A 215 0.06 30.41 14.90
C PRO A 215 -0.49 29.34 13.92
N CYS A 216 -1.49 28.58 14.33
CA CYS A 216 -2.13 27.51 13.57
C CYS A 216 -3.59 27.27 14.01
N PHE A 217 -3.90 27.68 15.25
CA PHE A 217 -5.21 28.09 15.75
C PHE A 217 -6.18 28.52 14.63
N ASN A 218 -7.23 27.72 14.36
CA ASN A 218 -8.30 28.00 13.39
C ASN A 218 -7.86 27.97 11.91
N THR A 219 -6.85 27.18 11.56
CA THR A 219 -6.76 26.61 10.20
C THR A 219 -7.95 25.65 9.96
N SER A 220 -8.33 25.45 8.69
CA SER A 220 -9.39 24.52 8.31
C SER A 220 -8.89 23.49 7.31
N GLN A 221 -9.16 22.21 7.58
CA GLN A 221 -8.86 21.10 6.68
C GLN A 221 -10.14 20.35 6.29
N ILE A 222 -10.15 19.77 5.09
CA ILE A 222 -11.26 18.93 4.63
C ILE A 222 -11.46 17.73 5.60
N LEU A 223 -12.72 17.36 5.87
CA LEU A 223 -13.12 16.34 6.84
C LEU A 223 -12.81 16.61 8.34
N ARG A 224 -12.06 17.67 8.68
CA ARG A 224 -11.69 18.02 10.06
C ARG A 224 -12.45 19.24 10.60
N LYS A 225 -12.69 19.28 11.92
CA LYS A 225 -13.19 20.48 12.60
C LYS A 225 -12.01 21.40 12.98
N PRO A 226 -12.09 22.73 12.77
CA PRO A 226 -11.02 23.67 13.18
C PRO A 226 -10.66 23.61 14.68
N THR A 227 -11.60 23.14 15.52
CA THR A 227 -11.43 22.97 16.97
C THR A 227 -10.77 21.65 17.38
N SER A 228 -10.39 20.79 16.43
CA SER A 228 -9.71 19.50 16.67
C SER A 228 -8.22 19.52 16.32
N LEU A 229 -7.67 20.72 16.08
CA LEU A 229 -6.23 20.90 15.87
C LEU A 229 -5.52 20.91 17.22
N GLU A 230 -4.49 20.08 17.35
CA GLU A 230 -3.59 20.05 18.50
C GLU A 230 -2.26 20.74 18.15
N SER A 231 -1.52 21.13 19.18
CA SER A 231 -0.18 21.70 19.06
C SER A 231 0.74 21.04 20.08
N ALA A 232 1.82 20.43 19.62
CA ALA A 232 2.90 19.96 20.49
C ALA A 232 4.16 20.80 20.25
N THR A 233 4.81 21.20 21.33
CA THR A 233 6.18 21.70 21.23
C THR A 233 7.04 20.63 20.57
N ALA A 234 7.91 21.03 19.64
CA ALA A 234 8.97 20.11 19.22
C ALA A 234 9.78 19.73 20.48
N SER A 235 10.11 18.45 20.63
CA SER A 235 11.07 17.98 21.63
C SER A 235 12.42 17.73 20.96
N GLU A 236 13.50 17.81 21.72
CA GLU A 236 14.81 17.29 21.28
C GLU A 236 14.76 15.77 21.03
N SER A 237 13.73 15.08 21.54
CA SER A 237 13.37 13.70 21.23
C SER A 237 12.30 13.55 20.13
N SER A 238 11.69 14.64 19.63
CA SER A 238 10.81 14.65 18.46
C SER A 238 11.67 14.61 17.21
N GLU A 239 12.49 13.56 17.11
CA GLU A 239 13.62 13.54 16.21
C GLU A 239 13.22 13.26 14.76
N LEU A 240 13.12 14.36 14.03
CA LEU A 240 13.44 14.42 12.61
C LEU A 240 14.96 14.17 12.30
N SER A 241 15.74 13.58 13.22
CA SER A 241 17.22 13.70 13.25
C SER A 241 18.03 12.42 13.46
N HIS A 242 17.97 11.69 14.59
CA HIS A 242 18.87 10.54 14.87
C HIS A 242 18.18 9.19 15.25
N PRO A 243 17.34 8.57 14.38
CA PRO A 243 17.02 7.15 14.53
C PRO A 243 18.32 6.35 14.55
N ASN A 244 18.44 5.38 15.47
CA ASN A 244 19.61 4.53 15.67
C ASN A 244 20.36 4.19 14.36
N LYS A 245 21.67 4.47 14.30
CA LYS A 245 22.56 4.48 13.10
C LYS A 245 22.42 3.32 12.09
N LEU A 246 21.89 2.17 12.52
CA LEU A 246 21.69 1.00 11.68
C LEU A 246 20.37 1.04 10.91
N TRP A 247 19.31 1.58 11.53
CA TRP A 247 18.00 1.71 10.93
C TRP A 247 17.84 3.01 10.13
N SER A 248 18.34 4.16 10.59
CA SER A 248 18.31 5.43 9.80
C SER A 248 18.96 5.33 8.41
N ARG A 249 19.94 4.43 8.24
CA ARG A 249 20.60 4.16 6.95
C ARG A 249 19.82 3.23 6.01
N LEU A 250 18.83 2.49 6.52
CA LEU A 250 17.83 1.71 5.79
C LEU A 250 16.50 2.48 5.65
N ILE A 251 16.23 3.44 6.53
CA ILE A 251 14.98 4.22 6.69
C ILE A 251 15.08 5.62 6.05
N TYR A 252 15.90 5.83 5.02
CA TYR A 252 15.63 6.94 4.07
C TYR A 252 14.42 6.54 3.18
N SER A 253 13.26 6.53 3.84
CA SER A 253 12.18 5.56 3.69
C SER A 253 11.43 5.63 2.36
N ARG A 254 11.31 6.83 1.79
CA ARG A 254 10.63 7.06 0.52
C ARG A 254 11.18 6.17 -0.60
N GLN A 255 12.51 6.04 -0.71
CA GLN A 255 13.12 5.19 -1.75
C GLN A 255 12.80 3.70 -1.55
N TYR A 256 12.71 3.23 -0.32
CA TYR A 256 12.33 1.85 -0.01
C TYR A 256 10.86 1.57 -0.37
N ILE A 257 9.95 2.48 0.01
CA ILE A 257 8.51 2.36 -0.32
C ILE A 257 8.30 2.40 -1.84
N TYR A 258 8.90 3.36 -2.54
CA TYR A 258 8.82 3.41 -4.01
C TYR A 258 9.41 2.14 -4.64
N SER A 259 10.53 1.62 -4.14
CA SER A 259 11.12 0.36 -4.64
C SER A 259 10.21 -0.84 -4.42
N LEU A 260 9.55 -0.95 -3.26
CA LEU A 260 8.56 -2.01 -2.97
C LEU A 260 7.34 -1.92 -3.88
N ILE A 261 6.78 -0.72 -4.07
CA ILE A 261 5.62 -0.51 -4.95
C ILE A 261 6.00 -0.80 -6.41
N VAL A 262 7.13 -0.29 -6.91
CA VAL A 262 7.61 -0.56 -8.28
C VAL A 262 7.87 -2.06 -8.48
N LEU A 263 8.51 -2.74 -7.52
CA LEU A 263 8.72 -4.19 -7.58
C LEU A 263 7.40 -4.95 -7.62
N CYS A 264 6.43 -4.57 -6.79
CA CYS A 264 5.08 -5.16 -6.77
C CYS A 264 4.32 -4.89 -8.08
N VAL A 265 4.38 -3.67 -8.64
CA VAL A 265 3.83 -3.34 -9.96
C VAL A 265 4.45 -4.20 -11.06
N VAL A 266 5.78 -4.34 -11.09
CA VAL A 266 6.48 -5.18 -12.07
C VAL A 266 6.06 -6.64 -11.93
N LEU A 267 6.04 -7.19 -10.71
CA LEU A 267 5.57 -8.57 -10.47
C LEU A 267 4.11 -8.76 -10.89
N ASN A 268 3.23 -7.80 -10.62
CA ASN A 268 1.82 -7.84 -11.03
C ASN A 268 1.66 -7.79 -12.55
N LEU A 269 2.36 -6.90 -13.24
CA LEU A 269 2.35 -6.81 -14.71
C LEU A 269 2.90 -8.09 -15.35
N VAL A 270 3.98 -8.65 -14.80
CA VAL A 270 4.56 -9.92 -15.24
C VAL A 270 3.57 -11.09 -15.05
N LEU A 271 2.95 -11.23 -13.87
CA LEU A 271 1.95 -12.27 -13.61
C LEU A 271 0.67 -12.09 -14.46
N LEU A 272 0.23 -10.85 -14.71
CA LEU A 272 -0.95 -10.55 -15.50
C LEU A 272 -0.71 -10.78 -17.00
N THR A 273 0.44 -10.37 -17.54
CA THR A 273 0.82 -10.66 -18.93
C THR A 273 0.90 -12.17 -19.18
N PHE A 274 1.43 -12.96 -18.26
CA PHE A 274 1.41 -14.43 -18.36
C PHE A 274 0.00 -15.05 -18.27
N LYS A 275 -0.98 -14.36 -17.68
CA LYS A 275 -2.38 -14.80 -17.64
C LYS A 275 -3.16 -14.44 -18.93
N TRP A 276 -2.69 -13.45 -19.68
CA TRP A 276 -3.37 -12.92 -20.87
C TRP A 276 -2.74 -13.34 -22.20
N LEU A 277 -1.43 -13.56 -22.22
CA LEU A 277 -0.71 -14.03 -23.40
C LEU A 277 -1.09 -15.48 -23.75
N PRO A 278 -1.47 -15.79 -25.00
CA PRO A 278 -1.86 -17.14 -25.43
C PRO A 278 -0.64 -18.07 -25.65
N PHE A 279 0.43 -17.91 -24.86
CA PHE A 279 1.53 -18.85 -24.83
C PHE A 279 1.12 -20.05 -23.98
N ARG A 280 1.00 -21.20 -24.65
CA ARG A 280 0.76 -22.52 -24.04
C ARG A 280 2.04 -22.98 -23.32
N SER A 281 2.37 -22.34 -22.20
CA SER A 281 3.44 -22.76 -21.29
C SER A 281 3.07 -24.09 -20.63
N HIS A 282 4.08 -24.88 -20.27
CA HIS A 282 3.84 -26.17 -19.60
C HIS A 282 3.60 -26.01 -18.08
N VAL A 283 3.80 -24.80 -17.55
CA VAL A 283 3.58 -24.46 -16.14
C VAL A 283 2.15 -23.94 -15.96
N PRO A 284 1.27 -24.63 -15.20
CA PRO A 284 -0.07 -24.13 -14.88
C PRO A 284 0.03 -22.95 -13.90
N SER A 285 0.23 -21.74 -14.44
CA SER A 285 0.52 -20.49 -13.72
C SER A 285 -0.51 -20.07 -12.65
N ALA A 286 -1.68 -20.72 -12.62
CA ALA A 286 -2.77 -20.43 -11.69
C ALA A 286 -2.82 -21.37 -10.45
N GLN A 287 -1.94 -22.37 -10.30
CA GLN A 287 -2.08 -23.37 -9.21
C GLN A 287 -0.75 -23.89 -8.63
N ILE A 288 -0.42 -23.50 -7.38
CA ILE A 288 0.81 -23.95 -6.66
C ILE A 288 0.88 -25.47 -6.47
N VAL A 289 -0.18 -26.09 -5.95
CA VAL A 289 -0.15 -27.50 -5.51
C VAL A 289 0.14 -28.49 -6.65
N PRO A 290 -0.46 -28.39 -7.86
CA PRO A 290 -0.04 -29.23 -8.98
C PRO A 290 1.39 -28.91 -9.44
N ILE A 291 1.88 -27.66 -9.42
CA ILE A 291 3.29 -27.39 -9.76
C ILE A 291 4.24 -28.18 -8.84
N TRP A 292 3.98 -28.22 -7.53
CA TRP A 292 4.84 -28.97 -6.61
C TRP A 292 4.67 -30.49 -6.73
N LYS A 293 3.45 -30.97 -7.00
CA LYS A 293 3.13 -32.40 -7.20
C LYS A 293 3.67 -32.94 -8.54
N GLU A 294 3.61 -32.13 -9.58
CA GLU A 294 4.00 -32.45 -10.96
C GLU A 294 5.40 -31.93 -11.32
N ARG A 295 6.18 -31.42 -10.35
CA ARG A 295 7.54 -30.89 -10.55
C ARG A 295 8.44 -31.80 -11.38
N LYS A 296 8.30 -33.13 -11.21
CA LYS A 296 9.03 -34.13 -12.02
C LYS A 296 8.52 -34.16 -13.47
N ALA A 297 7.22 -34.10 -13.71
CA ALA A 297 6.63 -34.07 -15.06
C ALA A 297 6.98 -32.77 -15.80
N ILE A 298 6.90 -31.61 -15.13
CA ILE A 298 7.32 -30.31 -15.68
C ILE A 298 8.81 -30.34 -16.06
N TRP A 299 9.67 -30.82 -15.14
CA TRP A 299 11.11 -30.96 -15.41
C TRP A 299 11.41 -31.96 -16.55
N HIS A 300 10.67 -33.07 -16.63
CA HIS A 300 10.79 -34.01 -17.75
C HIS A 300 10.31 -33.42 -19.08
N GLY A 301 9.28 -32.57 -19.08
CA GLY A 301 8.81 -31.84 -20.26
C GLY A 301 9.86 -30.84 -20.78
N ILE A 302 10.37 -29.98 -19.90
CA ILE A 302 11.45 -29.04 -20.25
C ILE A 302 12.69 -29.80 -20.75
N LYS A 303 13.09 -30.87 -20.07
CA LYS A 303 14.21 -31.72 -20.46
C LYS A 303 13.97 -32.46 -21.78
N SER A 304 12.73 -32.78 -22.14
CA SER A 304 12.39 -33.43 -23.41
C SER A 304 12.34 -32.43 -24.58
N GLU A 305 11.84 -31.21 -24.39
CA GLU A 305 11.93 -30.13 -25.39
C GLU A 305 13.38 -29.76 -25.68
N ILE A 306 14.23 -29.56 -24.66
CA ILE A 306 15.67 -29.30 -24.84
C ILE A 306 16.35 -30.42 -25.61
N ARG A 307 16.04 -31.69 -25.28
CA ARG A 307 16.62 -32.88 -25.92
C ARG A 307 16.09 -33.11 -27.34
N GLY A 308 14.86 -32.68 -27.65
CA GLY A 308 14.25 -32.78 -28.97
C GLY A 308 14.61 -31.62 -29.91
N ALA A 309 14.90 -30.44 -29.36
CA ALA A 309 15.39 -29.29 -30.12
C ALA A 309 16.89 -29.38 -30.43
N TRP A 310 17.66 -30.17 -29.69
CA TRP A 310 19.08 -30.40 -29.98
C TRP A 310 19.22 -31.15 -31.32
N PRO A 311 20.02 -30.65 -32.28
CA PRO A 311 20.32 -31.42 -33.49
C PRO A 311 21.00 -32.73 -33.11
N ARG A 312 20.32 -33.85 -33.37
CA ARG A 312 20.85 -35.19 -33.10
C ARG A 312 22.07 -35.40 -33.99
N ASN A 313 23.20 -35.76 -33.38
CA ASN A 313 24.50 -35.80 -34.04
C ASN A 313 24.44 -36.69 -35.30
N PRO A 314 24.72 -36.18 -36.51
CA PRO A 314 24.58 -36.95 -37.74
C PRO A 314 25.79 -37.86 -37.94
N GLN A 315 25.70 -39.10 -37.44
CA GLN A 315 26.59 -40.21 -37.82
C GLN A 315 25.80 -41.54 -37.68
N SER A 316 25.84 -42.47 -38.63
CA SER A 316 26.70 -42.53 -39.82
C SER A 316 25.94 -43.08 -41.04
N PRO A 317 25.99 -42.42 -42.21
CA PRO A 317 25.96 -43.10 -43.50
C PRO A 317 27.24 -43.94 -43.69
N GLY A 318 27.26 -44.79 -44.71
CA GLY A 318 28.36 -45.72 -44.98
C GLY A 318 29.70 -45.05 -45.34
N LYS A 319 30.76 -45.86 -45.32
CA LYS A 319 32.08 -45.52 -45.89
C LYS A 319 31.94 -45.29 -47.39
N GLU A 320 32.51 -44.20 -47.89
CA GLU A 320 33.02 -44.11 -49.26
C GLU A 320 34.21 -43.15 -49.27
N GLU A 321 35.25 -43.49 -50.04
CA GLU A 321 36.55 -42.81 -50.03
C GLU A 321 36.58 -41.70 -51.08
N SER A 322 37.15 -40.53 -50.75
CA SER A 322 38.11 -39.82 -51.62
C SER A 322 38.64 -38.50 -51.02
N ASN A 323 39.98 -38.47 -50.87
CA ASN A 323 40.95 -37.38 -50.90
C ASN A 323 40.80 -36.05 -50.08
N PRO A 324 41.94 -35.46 -49.62
CA PRO A 324 41.94 -34.27 -48.75
C PRO A 324 42.43 -32.99 -49.45
N SER A 325 41.69 -31.88 -49.30
CA SER A 325 42.24 -30.52 -49.51
C SER A 325 41.39 -29.42 -48.84
N SER A 326 42.05 -28.32 -48.45
CA SER A 326 41.53 -27.12 -47.79
C SER A 326 40.89 -27.30 -46.40
N ALA A 327 41.73 -27.19 -45.37
CA ALA A 327 41.29 -26.94 -44.00
C ALA A 327 41.19 -25.42 -43.73
N GLU A 328 40.08 -24.78 -44.10
CA GLU A 328 39.75 -23.43 -43.65
C GLU A 328 38.46 -23.41 -42.80
N HIS A 329 38.67 -23.32 -41.49
CA HIS A 329 37.84 -22.63 -40.48
C HIS A 329 36.32 -22.44 -40.66
N SER A 330 35.57 -23.46 -41.12
CA SER A 330 34.10 -23.47 -41.04
C SER A 330 33.56 -23.78 -39.63
N PHE A 331 34.01 -23.02 -38.63
CA PHE A 331 33.41 -23.04 -37.28
C PHE A 331 31.96 -22.55 -37.33
N TRP A 332 31.66 -21.60 -38.23
CA TRP A 332 30.32 -21.08 -38.50
C TRP A 332 29.36 -22.12 -39.13
N GLY A 333 29.86 -23.04 -39.98
CA GLY A 333 29.04 -24.13 -40.51
C GLY A 333 28.50 -25.07 -39.42
N ARG A 334 29.28 -25.25 -38.34
CA ARG A 334 28.92 -26.08 -37.18
C ARG A 334 27.94 -25.40 -36.21
N ILE A 335 27.85 -24.07 -36.22
CA ILE A 335 26.92 -23.28 -35.38
C ILE A 335 25.56 -23.07 -36.08
N ARG A 336 25.52 -23.13 -37.42
CA ARG A 336 24.30 -22.89 -38.23
C ARG A 336 23.03 -23.67 -37.79
N PRO A 337 23.06 -24.94 -37.31
CA PRO A 337 21.84 -25.60 -36.82
C PRO A 337 21.31 -25.05 -35.48
N PHE A 338 22.14 -24.40 -34.65
CA PHE A 338 21.68 -23.75 -33.41
C PHE A 338 20.86 -22.48 -33.67
N PHE A 339 21.12 -21.79 -34.79
CA PHE A 339 20.36 -20.61 -35.23
C PHE A 339 19.09 -20.94 -36.02
N SER A 340 18.64 -22.20 -36.01
CA SER A 340 17.30 -22.53 -36.52
C SER A 340 16.24 -21.82 -35.68
N VAL A 341 15.31 -21.11 -36.35
CA VAL A 341 14.20 -20.37 -35.71
C VAL A 341 13.40 -21.25 -34.74
N ARG A 342 13.34 -22.57 -34.99
CA ARG A 342 12.69 -23.54 -34.09
C ARG A 342 13.42 -23.71 -32.77
N VAL A 343 14.76 -23.77 -32.79
CA VAL A 343 15.62 -23.90 -31.59
C VAL A 343 15.57 -22.62 -30.77
N ILE A 344 15.71 -21.46 -31.42
CA ILE A 344 15.58 -20.15 -30.77
C ILE A 344 14.21 -20.00 -30.09
N LYS A 345 13.12 -20.37 -30.77
CA LYS A 345 11.74 -20.31 -30.23
C LYS A 345 11.52 -21.25 -29.04
N ALA A 346 12.10 -22.46 -29.07
CA ALA A 346 12.06 -23.40 -27.95
C ALA A 346 12.88 -22.90 -26.74
N LEU A 347 14.09 -22.39 -26.99
CA LEU A 347 14.97 -21.89 -25.94
C LEU A 347 14.40 -20.62 -25.27
N LEU A 348 13.82 -19.70 -26.04
CA LEU A 348 13.01 -18.59 -25.51
C LEU A 348 11.88 -19.09 -24.61
N ARG A 349 11.08 -20.08 -25.06
CA ARG A 349 9.98 -20.62 -24.27
C ARG A 349 10.45 -21.23 -22.94
N VAL A 350 11.56 -21.97 -22.94
CA VAL A 350 12.17 -22.53 -21.71
C VAL A 350 12.67 -21.42 -20.78
N VAL A 351 13.30 -20.36 -21.31
CA VAL A 351 13.72 -19.20 -20.51
C VAL A 351 12.52 -18.48 -19.89
N PHE A 352 11.41 -18.32 -20.64
CA PHE A 352 10.17 -17.78 -20.09
C PHE A 352 9.59 -18.67 -18.98
N ASP A 353 9.48 -19.99 -19.18
CA ASP A 353 8.95 -20.91 -18.16
C ASP A 353 9.81 -20.93 -16.88
N ILE A 354 11.14 -20.80 -17.00
CA ILE A 354 12.06 -20.66 -15.86
C ILE A 354 11.88 -19.30 -15.17
N ALA A 355 11.79 -18.20 -15.92
CA ALA A 355 11.57 -16.86 -15.37
C ALA A 355 10.22 -16.77 -14.62
N ILE A 356 9.15 -17.34 -15.17
CA ILE A 356 7.83 -17.49 -14.52
C ILE A 356 8.01 -18.18 -13.17
N LEU A 357 8.70 -19.32 -13.14
CA LEU A 357 8.89 -20.11 -11.92
C LEU A 357 9.73 -19.37 -10.86
N ILE A 358 10.75 -18.63 -11.27
CA ILE A 358 11.54 -17.76 -10.38
C ILE A 358 10.67 -16.63 -9.81
N CYS A 359 9.92 -15.91 -10.65
CA CYS A 359 9.03 -14.84 -10.20
C CYS A 359 7.96 -15.36 -9.21
N VAL A 360 7.35 -16.51 -9.49
CA VAL A 360 6.36 -17.12 -8.58
C VAL A 360 6.99 -17.53 -7.25
N ILE A 361 8.18 -18.13 -7.25
CA ILE A 361 8.88 -18.49 -5.99
C ILE A 361 9.28 -17.23 -5.21
N PHE A 362 9.79 -16.20 -5.88
CA PHE A 362 10.14 -14.92 -5.26
C PHE A 362 8.91 -14.24 -4.64
N SER A 363 7.79 -14.16 -5.38
CA SER A 363 6.51 -13.65 -4.89
C SER A 363 5.95 -14.45 -3.70
N ILE A 364 6.19 -15.76 -3.64
CA ILE A 364 5.74 -16.61 -2.52
C ILE A 364 6.60 -16.40 -1.26
N ILE A 365 7.92 -16.20 -1.41
CA ILE A 365 8.85 -16.15 -0.28
C ILE A 365 9.15 -14.71 0.13
N ALA A 366 9.66 -13.87 -0.78
CA ALA A 366 10.11 -12.52 -0.45
C ALA A 366 8.94 -11.59 -0.11
N SER A 367 7.84 -11.64 -0.88
CA SER A 367 6.71 -10.71 -0.72
C SER A 367 6.10 -10.68 0.68
N PRO A 368 5.76 -11.81 1.35
CA PRO A 368 5.24 -11.76 2.73
C PRO A 368 6.26 -11.20 3.72
N PHE A 369 7.56 -11.49 3.58
CA PHE A 369 8.59 -10.89 4.44
C PHE A 369 8.72 -9.38 4.21
N THR A 370 8.67 -8.90 2.97
CA THR A 370 8.67 -7.45 2.69
C THR A 370 7.42 -6.76 3.21
N THR A 371 6.25 -7.39 3.16
CA THR A 371 5.02 -6.87 3.76
C THR A 371 5.15 -6.76 5.28
N ILE A 372 5.62 -7.83 5.95
CA ILE A 372 5.80 -7.82 7.41
C ILE A 372 6.81 -6.75 7.83
N ALA A 373 7.94 -6.63 7.11
CA ALA A 373 8.93 -5.59 7.36
C ALA A 373 8.35 -4.18 7.17
N PHE A 374 7.52 -3.96 6.15
CA PHE A 374 6.82 -2.69 5.95
C PHE A 374 5.82 -2.38 7.07
N VAL A 375 4.99 -3.35 7.50
CA VAL A 375 4.02 -3.15 8.59
C VAL A 375 4.72 -2.83 9.91
N VAL A 376 5.80 -3.55 10.26
CA VAL A 376 6.59 -3.28 11.48
C VAL A 376 7.23 -1.89 11.42
N TRP A 377 7.74 -1.49 10.25
CA TRP A 377 8.31 -0.17 10.05
C TRP A 377 7.26 0.95 10.17
N ALA A 378 6.09 0.78 9.55
CA ALA A 378 5.02 1.78 9.56
C ALA A 378 4.39 1.94 10.95
N GLU A 379 4.13 0.85 11.67
CA GLU A 379 3.62 0.93 13.05
C GLU A 379 4.65 1.49 14.03
N TRP A 380 5.94 1.22 13.84
CA TRP A 380 6.99 1.87 14.63
C TRP A 380 7.03 3.39 14.39
N TRP A 381 6.79 3.84 13.15
CA TRP A 381 6.68 5.26 12.84
C TRP A 381 5.46 5.89 13.53
N ILE A 382 4.26 5.35 13.28
CA ILE A 382 2.99 5.88 13.81
C ILE A 382 2.97 5.89 15.35
N TYR A 383 3.62 4.93 16.02
CA TYR A 383 3.73 4.92 17.48
C TYR A 383 4.49 6.13 18.04
N ASN A 384 5.46 6.68 17.29
CA ASN A 384 6.23 7.85 17.70
C ASN A 384 5.51 9.18 17.38
N ASP A 385 4.51 9.18 16.49
CA ASP A 385 3.74 10.38 16.11
C ASP A 385 2.74 10.82 17.21
N GLY A 386 2.47 9.97 18.20
CA GLY A 386 1.71 10.32 19.41
C GLY A 386 0.38 9.59 19.59
N PRO A 387 -0.34 9.85 20.71
CA PRO A 387 -1.62 9.19 21.00
C PRO A 387 -2.77 9.76 20.16
N SER A 388 -3.66 8.88 19.68
CA SER A 388 -4.91 9.27 19.02
C SER A 388 -5.93 9.84 20.00
N GLN A 389 -6.34 11.10 19.83
CA GLN A 389 -7.32 11.78 20.71
C GLN A 389 -8.53 12.41 19.97
N GLU A 390 -8.79 12.04 18.71
CA GLU A 390 -9.97 12.57 17.99
C GLU A 390 -11.31 12.00 18.53
N SER A 391 -12.38 12.80 18.47
CA SER A 391 -13.74 12.31 18.69
C SER A 391 -14.30 11.61 17.43
N PRO A 392 -15.16 10.57 17.53
CA PRO A 392 -15.73 9.86 16.37
C PRO A 392 -16.64 10.68 15.44
N GLN A 393 -16.79 11.98 15.67
CA GLN A 393 -17.79 12.85 15.02
C GLN A 393 -17.27 13.55 13.74
N GLN A 394 -16.20 13.06 13.15
CA GLN A 394 -15.46 13.70 12.06
C GLN A 394 -15.28 12.72 10.90
N VAL A 395 -14.03 12.36 10.55
CA VAL A 395 -13.68 11.41 9.47
C VAL A 395 -14.49 10.10 9.56
N GLY A 396 -14.68 9.61 10.80
CA GLY A 396 -15.44 8.40 11.10
C GLY A 396 -16.90 8.38 10.63
N GLN A 397 -17.55 9.51 10.31
CA GLN A 397 -18.96 9.49 9.87
C GLN A 397 -19.14 9.10 8.41
N TRP A 398 -18.26 9.55 7.52
CA TRP A 398 -18.41 9.34 6.08
C TRP A 398 -17.82 8.00 5.61
N SER A 399 -16.78 7.51 6.29
CA SER A 399 -16.15 6.23 6.00
C SER A 399 -17.13 5.04 6.04
N TYR A 400 -18.10 5.02 6.96
CA TYR A 400 -19.16 3.99 6.96
C TYR A 400 -20.02 4.02 5.69
N LEU A 401 -20.34 5.20 5.16
CA LEU A 401 -21.09 5.34 3.90
C LEU A 401 -20.28 4.83 2.71
N VAL A 402 -18.97 5.10 2.68
CA VAL A 402 -18.05 4.58 1.67
C VAL A 402 -17.91 3.06 1.77
N ALA A 403 -17.79 2.50 2.97
CA ALA A 403 -17.74 1.05 3.18
C ALA A 403 -19.03 0.37 2.67
N ILE A 404 -20.21 0.94 2.96
CA ILE A 404 -21.49 0.45 2.42
C ILE A 404 -21.51 0.56 0.89
N ALA A 405 -21.06 1.67 0.30
CA ALA A 405 -21.01 1.83 -1.15
C ALA A 405 -20.08 0.79 -1.82
N LEU A 406 -18.91 0.51 -1.23
CA LEU A 406 -17.98 -0.53 -1.70
C LEU A 406 -18.59 -1.94 -1.61
N LEU A 407 -19.36 -2.23 -0.55
CA LEU A 407 -20.12 -3.49 -0.43
C LEU A 407 -21.21 -3.61 -1.50
N VAL A 408 -21.96 -2.54 -1.77
CA VAL A 408 -23.01 -2.50 -2.81
C VAL A 408 -22.40 -2.70 -4.21
N ILE A 409 -21.27 -2.03 -4.51
CA ILE A 409 -20.53 -2.23 -5.76
C ILE A 409 -20.04 -3.69 -5.87
N SER A 410 -19.51 -4.25 -4.78
CA SER A 410 -19.03 -5.64 -4.75
C SER A 410 -20.18 -6.64 -5.00
N ALA A 411 -21.33 -6.42 -4.37
CA ALA A 411 -22.53 -7.21 -4.59
C ALA A 411 -23.05 -7.10 -6.04
N ALA A 412 -23.03 -5.91 -6.63
CA ALA A 412 -23.43 -5.69 -8.03
C ALA A 412 -22.53 -6.41 -9.04
N VAL A 413 -21.21 -6.47 -8.79
CA VAL A 413 -20.29 -7.27 -9.63
C VAL A 413 -20.56 -8.77 -9.48
N LEU A 414 -20.93 -9.24 -8.27
CA LEU A 414 -21.30 -10.63 -8.04
C LEU A 414 -22.64 -11.02 -8.65
N THR A 415 -23.67 -10.16 -8.64
CA THR A 415 -24.93 -10.44 -9.36
C THR A 415 -24.73 -10.49 -10.87
N LEU A 416 -23.77 -9.70 -11.39
CA LEU A 416 -23.32 -9.77 -12.78
C LEU A 416 -22.45 -11.00 -13.12
N LYS A 417 -22.15 -11.91 -12.17
CA LYS A 417 -21.32 -13.13 -12.39
C LYS A 417 -21.71 -13.87 -13.67
N TYR A 418 -23.00 -14.19 -13.85
CA TYR A 418 -23.47 -14.97 -14.99
C TYR A 418 -23.33 -14.25 -16.34
N ARG A 419 -23.27 -12.92 -16.35
CA ARG A 419 -23.03 -12.11 -17.57
C ARG A 419 -21.54 -11.98 -17.91
N ILE A 420 -20.66 -12.15 -16.92
CA ILE A 420 -19.19 -12.04 -17.04
C ILE A 420 -18.54 -13.43 -17.25
N ALA A 421 -19.20 -14.48 -16.78
CA ALA A 421 -18.75 -15.88 -16.85
C ALA A 421 -18.45 -16.30 -18.30
N SER A 422 -17.39 -17.11 -18.45
CA SER A 422 -17.10 -17.73 -19.76
C SER A 422 -18.04 -18.90 -20.03
N THR A 423 -18.27 -19.24 -21.31
CA THR A 423 -19.09 -20.41 -21.69
C THR A 423 -18.54 -21.72 -21.11
N THR A 424 -17.22 -21.87 -20.99
CA THR A 424 -16.58 -23.01 -20.33
C THR A 424 -16.78 -23.02 -18.82
N GLU A 425 -16.81 -21.86 -18.15
CA GLU A 425 -17.12 -21.72 -16.73
C GLU A 425 -18.59 -22.07 -16.45
N LEU A 426 -19.51 -21.56 -17.27
CA LEU A 426 -20.94 -21.86 -17.19
C LEU A 426 -21.21 -23.36 -17.40
N ASN A 427 -20.61 -23.99 -18.42
CA ASN A 427 -20.75 -25.43 -18.67
C ASN A 427 -20.21 -26.28 -17.50
N ASN A 428 -19.09 -25.88 -16.89
CA ASN A 428 -18.53 -26.56 -15.71
C ASN A 428 -19.40 -26.37 -14.44
N GLU A 429 -20.10 -25.25 -14.33
CA GLU A 429 -21.03 -24.97 -13.21
C GLU A 429 -22.35 -25.75 -13.39
N ILE A 430 -22.89 -25.83 -14.62
CA ILE A 430 -24.02 -26.70 -14.97
C ILE A 430 -23.71 -28.17 -14.64
N ALA A 431 -22.60 -28.72 -15.14
CA ALA A 431 -22.22 -30.12 -14.88
C ALA A 431 -22.01 -30.44 -13.38
N ARG A 432 -21.63 -29.44 -12.58
CA ARG A 432 -21.55 -29.56 -11.12
C ARG A 432 -22.94 -29.59 -10.46
N LEU A 433 -23.83 -28.69 -10.88
CA LEU A 433 -25.19 -28.61 -10.36
C LEU A 433 -25.99 -29.86 -10.70
N GLU A 434 -25.81 -30.43 -11.90
CA GLU A 434 -26.37 -31.73 -12.29
C GLU A 434 -25.90 -32.85 -11.36
N ALA A 435 -24.58 -32.96 -11.11
CA ALA A 435 -24.01 -33.97 -10.23
C ALA A 435 -24.47 -33.85 -8.76
N ASP A 436 -24.61 -32.63 -8.23
CA ASP A 436 -25.15 -32.42 -6.87
C ASP A 436 -26.68 -32.67 -6.82
N LEU A 437 -27.42 -32.34 -7.89
CA LEU A 437 -28.85 -32.61 -8.00
C LEU A 437 -29.15 -34.11 -8.03
N ASP A 438 -28.35 -34.91 -8.75
CA ASP A 438 -28.43 -36.37 -8.72
C ASP A 438 -28.05 -36.95 -7.34
N ARG A 439 -27.11 -36.31 -6.63
CA ARG A 439 -26.78 -36.65 -5.25
C ARG A 439 -27.95 -36.40 -4.28
N LEU A 440 -28.70 -35.32 -4.49
CA LEU A 440 -29.90 -34.99 -3.72
C LEU A 440 -31.08 -35.90 -4.07
N ARG A 441 -31.26 -36.26 -5.35
CA ARG A 441 -32.21 -37.30 -5.78
C ARG A 441 -31.93 -38.61 -5.06
N LYS A 442 -30.69 -39.10 -5.10
CA LYS A 442 -30.32 -40.36 -4.43
C LYS A 442 -30.65 -40.36 -2.93
N ARG A 443 -30.32 -39.28 -2.21
CA ARG A 443 -30.65 -39.12 -0.78
C ARG A 443 -32.16 -39.09 -0.51
N ARG A 444 -32.95 -38.50 -1.42
CA ARG A 444 -34.41 -38.51 -1.33
C ARG A 444 -34.95 -39.93 -1.52
N ASP A 445 -34.42 -40.67 -2.48
CA ASP A 445 -34.87 -42.04 -2.78
C ASP A 445 -34.47 -43.00 -1.65
N GLU A 446 -33.27 -42.85 -1.06
CA GLU A 446 -32.82 -43.54 0.16
C GLU A 446 -33.77 -43.26 1.35
N ARG A 447 -34.23 -42.01 1.54
CA ARG A 447 -35.25 -41.68 2.56
C ARG A 447 -36.62 -42.29 2.24
N MET A 448 -37.09 -42.17 1.00
CA MET A 448 -38.39 -42.72 0.56
C MET A 448 -38.44 -44.25 0.67
N GLN A 449 -37.31 -44.94 0.60
CA GLN A 449 -37.22 -46.37 0.90
C GLN A 449 -37.26 -46.64 2.41
N SER A 450 -36.58 -45.83 3.23
CA SER A 450 -36.65 -45.91 4.70
C SER A 450 -38.07 -45.67 5.22
N ASP A 451 -38.77 -44.66 4.69
CA ASP A 451 -40.12 -44.27 5.11
C ASP A 451 -41.22 -45.27 4.65
N ARG A 452 -40.88 -46.21 3.74
CA ARG A 452 -41.75 -47.31 3.30
C ARG A 452 -41.41 -48.67 3.92
N GLY A 453 -40.34 -48.73 4.72
CA GLY A 453 -39.91 -49.92 5.46
C GLY A 453 -40.42 -49.96 6.91
N LEU A 454 -41.17 -48.93 7.31
CA LEU A 454 -41.96 -48.78 8.53
C LEU A 454 -43.45 -48.90 8.19
#